data_AF-A0AAU9VA20-F1
#
_entry.id   AF-A0AAU9VA20-F1
#
_cell.length_a   1.000
_cell.length_b   1.000
_cell.length_c   1.000
_cell.angle_alpha   90.00
_cell.angle_beta   90.00
_cell.angle_gamma   90.00
#
_symmetry.space_group_name_H-M   'P 1'
#
loop_
_entity.id
_entity.type
_entity.pdbx_description
1 polymer ?
#
loop_
_entity_poly.entity_id
_entity_poly.type
_entity_poly.pdbx_seq_one_letter_code
_entity_poly.pdbx_strand_id
1 'polypeptide(L)'
;MEVEDSSETVRKFTRRALYDILKEFKGCFKSDFKKKWTASSYKDQRFLNNNEQWLTSSIELPYWSAEPTQKLGRPTKTFEESSDRSKRRKTKELREQPKTNVTPMRNRFE
;
A
#
# COMPACT_ATOMS: atom_id res chain seq x y z
N MET A 1 33.12 -8.29 -24.41
CA MET A 1 32.28 -7.13 -24.04
C MET A 1 30.88 -7.49 -24.47
N GLU A 2 30.12 -8.10 -23.56
CA GLU A 2 28.76 -8.61 -23.84
C GLU A 2 27.86 -7.40 -24.08
N VAL A 3 27.36 -7.24 -25.32
CA VAL A 3 26.31 -6.29 -25.63
C VAL A 3 25.03 -6.91 -25.07
N GLU A 4 24.69 -6.60 -23.82
CA GLU A 4 23.36 -6.92 -23.32
C GLU A 4 22.35 -6.19 -24.20
N ASP A 5 21.70 -6.98 -25.04
CA ASP A 5 20.79 -6.58 -26.08
C ASP A 5 19.64 -5.77 -25.45
N SER A 6 19.57 -4.48 -25.75
CA SER A 6 18.57 -3.55 -25.20
C SER A 6 17.14 -4.10 -25.33
N SER A 7 16.91 -4.92 -26.36
CA SER A 7 15.69 -5.70 -26.61
C SER A 7 15.31 -6.65 -25.46
N GLU A 8 16.27 -7.36 -24.89
CA GLU A 8 16.10 -8.32 -23.80
C GLU A 8 15.65 -7.61 -22.51
N THR A 9 16.25 -6.44 -22.23
CA THR A 9 15.93 -5.62 -21.06
C THR A 9 14.53 -5.01 -21.16
N VAL A 10 14.15 -4.51 -22.34
CA VAL A 10 12.79 -4.00 -22.60
C VAL A 10 11.75 -5.13 -22.48
N ARG A 11 12.06 -6.33 -22.99
CA ARG A 11 11.20 -7.52 -22.87
C ARG A 11 11.02 -7.99 -21.42
N LYS A 12 12.09 -7.96 -20.62
CA LYS A 12 12.03 -8.28 -19.18
C LYS A 12 11.20 -7.25 -18.42
N PHE A 13 11.38 -5.97 -18.70
CA PHE A 13 10.59 -4.89 -18.10
C PHE A 13 9.10 -4.99 -18.43
N THR A 14 8.77 -5.17 -19.71
CA THR A 14 7.38 -5.34 -20.17
C THR A 14 6.73 -6.59 -19.59
N ARG A 15 7.43 -7.73 -19.55
CA ARG A 15 6.95 -8.95 -18.87
C ARG A 15 6.68 -8.70 -17.39
N ARG A 16 7.55 -7.94 -16.71
CA ARG A 16 7.36 -7.63 -15.29
C ARG A 16 6.15 -6.73 -15.06
N ALA A 17 6.03 -5.66 -15.83
CA ALA A 17 4.90 -4.74 -15.76
C ALA A 17 3.56 -5.48 -16.02
N LEU A 18 3.52 -6.34 -17.04
CA LEU A 18 2.34 -7.17 -17.32
C LEU A 18 2.00 -8.12 -16.18
N TYR A 19 3.00 -8.75 -15.56
CA TYR A 19 2.77 -9.64 -14.41
C TYR A 19 2.18 -8.88 -13.22
N ASP A 20 2.72 -7.70 -12.92
CA ASP A 20 2.23 -6.87 -11.82
C ASP A 20 0.77 -6.42 -12.11
N ILE A 21 0.45 -5.98 -13.33
CA ILE A 21 -0.94 -5.66 -13.74
C ILE A 21 -1.88 -6.86 -13.58
N LEU A 22 -1.49 -8.03 -14.08
CA LEU A 22 -2.31 -9.25 -14.01
C LEU A 22 -2.52 -9.73 -12.58
N LYS A 23 -1.47 -9.63 -11.74
CA LYS A 23 -1.54 -10.01 -10.34
C LYS A 23 -2.52 -9.12 -9.58
N GLU A 24 -2.47 -7.82 -9.79
CA GLU A 24 -3.37 -6.86 -9.15
C GLU A 24 -4.80 -7.01 -9.65
N PHE A 25 -5.01 -7.13 -10.97
CA PHE A 25 -6.32 -7.40 -11.55
C PHE A 25 -6.97 -8.65 -10.94
N LYS A 26 -6.19 -9.73 -10.81
CA LYS A 26 -6.64 -10.98 -10.19
C LYS A 26 -7.08 -10.77 -8.75
N GLY A 27 -6.44 -9.87 -8.00
CA GLY A 27 -6.80 -9.52 -6.62
C GLY A 27 -8.16 -8.82 -6.55
N CYS A 28 -8.31 -7.72 -7.30
CA CYS A 28 -9.54 -6.93 -7.35
C CYS A 28 -10.73 -7.76 -7.84
N PHE A 29 -10.56 -8.44 -8.99
CA PHE A 29 -11.62 -9.26 -9.58
C PHE A 29 -12.06 -10.39 -8.64
N LYS A 30 -11.12 -11.06 -7.97
CA LYS A 30 -11.44 -12.12 -7.01
C LYS A 30 -12.26 -11.59 -5.82
N SER A 31 -11.97 -10.36 -5.36
CA SER A 31 -12.73 -9.72 -4.30
C SER A 31 -14.17 -9.43 -4.72
N ASP A 32 -14.36 -8.83 -5.90
CA ASP A 32 -15.69 -8.47 -6.39
C ASP A 32 -16.51 -9.70 -6.78
N PHE A 33 -15.87 -10.70 -7.38
CA PHE A 33 -16.47 -12.01 -7.60
C PHE A 33 -17.01 -12.59 -6.30
N LYS A 34 -16.20 -12.62 -5.23
CA LYS A 34 -16.64 -13.13 -3.92
C LYS A 34 -17.84 -12.36 -3.37
N LYS A 35 -17.82 -11.03 -3.42
CA LYS A 35 -18.95 -10.20 -2.94
C LYS A 35 -20.24 -10.56 -3.68
N LYS A 36 -20.18 -10.62 -5.01
CA LYS A 36 -21.33 -10.94 -5.88
C LYS A 36 -21.80 -12.38 -5.71
N TRP A 37 -20.87 -13.30 -5.49
CA TRP A 37 -21.16 -14.71 -5.21
C TRP A 37 -21.90 -14.89 -3.89
N THR A 38 -21.42 -14.21 -2.83
CA THR A 38 -22.09 -14.19 -1.53
C THR A 38 -23.47 -13.51 -1.60
N ALA A 39 -23.59 -12.40 -2.33
CA ALA A 39 -24.87 -11.70 -2.54
C ALA A 39 -25.89 -12.56 -3.30
N SER A 40 -25.42 -13.48 -4.14
CA SER A 40 -26.26 -14.44 -4.87
C SER A 40 -26.53 -15.71 -4.05
N SER A 41 -26.18 -15.72 -2.76
CA SER A 41 -26.31 -16.85 -1.85
C SER A 41 -25.64 -18.13 -2.37
N TYR A 42 -24.52 -17.98 -3.09
CA TYR A 42 -23.78 -19.11 -3.65
C TYR A 42 -24.62 -19.99 -4.62
N LYS A 43 -25.61 -19.41 -5.29
CA LYS A 43 -26.45 -20.10 -6.28
C LYS A 43 -26.12 -19.62 -7.69
N ASP A 44 -25.75 -20.55 -8.57
CA ASP A 44 -25.30 -20.25 -9.93
C ASP A 44 -26.35 -19.48 -10.74
N GLN A 45 -27.60 -19.96 -10.79
CA GLN A 45 -28.66 -19.29 -11.55
C GLN A 45 -28.93 -17.86 -11.08
N ARG A 46 -28.93 -17.62 -9.76
CA ARG A 46 -29.09 -16.27 -9.20
C ARG A 46 -27.90 -15.39 -9.53
N PHE A 47 -26.69 -15.95 -9.49
CA PHE A 47 -25.47 -15.23 -9.80
C PHE A 47 -25.42 -14.78 -11.25
N LEU A 48 -25.70 -15.69 -12.19
CA LEU A 48 -25.70 -15.38 -13.62
C LEU A 48 -26.76 -14.33 -13.96
N ASN A 49 -28.01 -14.52 -13.50
CA ASN A 49 -29.09 -13.60 -13.80
C ASN A 49 -28.86 -12.19 -13.22
N ASN A 50 -28.32 -12.10 -12.00
CA ASN A 50 -28.13 -10.80 -11.32
C ASN A 50 -26.85 -10.07 -11.76
N ASN A 51 -25.88 -10.76 -12.37
CA ASN A 51 -24.57 -10.20 -12.69
C ASN A 51 -24.20 -10.30 -14.18
N GLU A 52 -25.15 -10.64 -15.05
CA GLU A 52 -24.93 -10.76 -16.50
C GLU A 52 -24.26 -9.53 -17.09
N GLN A 53 -24.77 -8.33 -16.79
CA GLN A 53 -24.18 -7.07 -17.26
C GLN A 53 -22.73 -6.90 -16.77
N TRP A 54 -22.44 -7.30 -15.53
CA TRP A 54 -21.09 -7.20 -14.97
C TRP A 54 -20.11 -8.19 -15.62
N LEU A 55 -20.57 -9.40 -15.97
CA LEU A 55 -19.76 -10.41 -16.64
C LEU A 55 -19.46 -10.04 -18.10
N THR A 56 -20.39 -9.33 -18.75
CA THR A 56 -20.27 -8.95 -20.17
C THR A 56 -19.65 -7.56 -20.36
N SER A 57 -19.68 -6.71 -19.32
CA SER A 57 -19.06 -5.38 -19.35
C SER A 57 -17.54 -5.43 -19.41
N SER A 58 -16.93 -4.40 -20.00
CA SER A 58 -15.50 -4.14 -19.88
C SER A 58 -15.16 -3.81 -18.43
N ILE A 59 -14.13 -4.47 -17.89
CA ILE A 59 -13.66 -4.20 -16.53
C ILE A 59 -12.60 -3.12 -16.60
N GLU A 60 -12.83 -2.02 -15.90
CA GLU A 60 -11.83 -0.95 -15.75
C GLU A 60 -10.83 -1.34 -14.66
N LEU A 61 -9.55 -1.23 -14.99
CA LEU A 61 -8.51 -1.34 -13.98
C LEU A 61 -8.54 -0.06 -13.13
N PRO A 62 -8.58 -0.16 -11.80
CA PRO A 62 -8.47 1.03 -10.97
C PRO A 62 -7.19 1.77 -11.35
N TYR A 63 -7.34 3.05 -11.72
CA TYR A 63 -6.21 3.93 -12.00
C TYR A 63 -5.48 4.18 -10.68
N TRP A 64 -4.39 3.44 -10.47
CA TRP A 64 -3.52 3.65 -9.34
C TRP A 64 -2.65 4.87 -9.65
N SER A 65 -3.03 6.04 -9.12
CA SER A 65 -2.12 7.17 -9.08
C SER A 65 -0.86 6.75 -8.29
N ALA A 66 0.31 7.24 -8.70
CA ALA A 66 1.58 6.99 -8.00
C ALA A 66 1.61 7.57 -6.56
N GLU A 67 0.52 8.23 -6.14
CA GLU A 67 0.30 8.68 -4.77
C GLU A 67 0.29 7.43 -3.86
N PRO A 68 1.13 7.40 -2.81
CA PRO A 68 1.15 6.29 -1.88
C PRO A 68 -0.25 6.12 -1.29
N THR A 69 -0.94 5.05 -1.66
CA THR A 69 -2.19 4.64 -1.00
C THR A 69 -1.92 4.65 0.50
N GLN A 70 -2.57 5.57 1.21
CA GLN A 70 -2.45 5.70 2.65
C GLN A 70 -2.62 4.30 3.26
N LYS A 71 -1.63 3.87 4.05
CA LYS A 71 -1.60 2.51 4.58
C LYS A 71 -2.95 2.20 5.21
N LEU A 72 -3.62 1.15 4.71
CA LEU A 72 -4.92 0.62 5.15
C LEU A 72 -4.81 0.03 6.57
N GLY A 73 -4.44 0.87 7.53
CA GLY A 73 -4.31 0.55 8.94
C GLY A 73 -5.23 1.44 9.76
N ARG A 74 -5.27 1.16 11.07
CA ARG A 74 -5.98 2.01 12.02
C ARG A 74 -5.49 3.46 11.90
N PRO A 75 -6.39 4.46 11.85
CA PRO A 75 -6.02 5.86 11.89
C PRO A 75 -5.03 6.11 13.03
N THR A 76 -3.91 6.75 12.70
CA THR A 76 -2.88 7.02 13.70
C THR A 76 -3.34 8.19 14.55
N LYS A 77 -3.46 7.99 15.86
CA LYS A 77 -3.72 9.08 16.81
C LYS A 77 -2.58 10.10 16.76
N THR A 78 -2.94 11.37 16.91
CA THR A 78 -1.99 12.48 17.10
C THR A 78 -1.10 12.21 18.31
N PHE A 79 0.03 12.91 18.41
CA PHE A 79 0.95 12.69 19.53
C PHE A 79 0.27 13.03 20.86
N GLU A 80 -0.52 14.09 20.89
CA GLU A 80 -1.25 14.66 22.03
C GLU A 80 -2.27 13.66 22.58
N GLU A 81 -3.04 13.03 21.70
CA GLU A 81 -4.10 12.06 22.02
C GLU A 81 -3.58 10.64 22.33
N SER A 82 -2.27 10.43 22.18
CA SER A 82 -1.65 9.14 22.48
C SER A 82 -1.51 8.94 24.00
N SER A 83 -1.64 7.69 24.47
CA SER A 83 -1.34 7.36 25.86
C SER A 83 0.15 7.56 26.17
N ASP A 84 0.50 7.77 27.44
CA ASP A 84 1.88 8.02 27.86
C ASP A 84 2.85 6.93 27.43
N ARG A 85 2.43 5.66 27.51
CA ARG A 85 3.24 4.52 27.03
C ARG A 85 3.55 4.65 25.54
N SER A 86 2.56 5.05 24.74
CA SER A 86 2.72 5.24 23.30
C SER A 86 3.61 6.46 22.98
N LYS A 87 3.44 7.58 23.71
CA LYS A 87 4.31 8.76 23.63
C LYS A 87 5.76 8.43 23.93
N ARG A 88 6.01 7.62 24.98
CA ARG A 88 7.36 7.15 25.33
C ARG A 88 7.99 6.30 24.23
N ARG A 89 7.21 5.44 23.60
CA ARG A 89 7.68 4.64 22.46
C ARG A 89 8.00 5.52 21.25
N LYS A 90 7.13 6.48 20.92
CA LYS A 90 7.31 7.42 19.79
C LYS A 90 8.57 8.30 19.96
N THR A 91 8.95 8.63 21.20
CA THR A 91 10.12 9.48 21.50
C THR A 91 11.39 8.70 21.88
N LYS A 92 11.37 7.36 21.75
CA LYS A 92 12.49 6.49 22.16
C LYS A 92 13.79 6.83 21.42
N GLU A 93 13.70 6.99 20.10
CA GLU A 93 14.84 7.28 19.24
C GLU A 93 15.54 8.59 19.66
N LEU A 94 14.78 9.66 19.92
CA LEU A 94 15.29 10.95 20.37
C LEU A 94 16.01 10.88 21.74
N ARG A 95 15.67 9.92 22.60
CA ARG A 95 16.31 9.75 23.92
C ARG A 95 17.56 8.90 23.86
N GLU A 96 17.60 7.97 22.90
CA GLU A 96 18.72 7.06 22.68
C GLU A 96 19.82 7.70 21.82
N GLN A 97 19.52 8.83 21.17
CA GLN A 97 20.58 9.63 20.54
C GLN A 97 21.59 10.08 21.61
N PRO A 98 22.91 9.90 21.35
CA PRO A 98 23.92 10.39 22.25
C PRO A 98 23.76 11.91 22.36
N LYS A 99 23.63 12.41 23.60
CA LYS A 99 23.71 13.85 23.84
C LYS A 99 25.08 14.29 23.35
N THR A 100 25.16 14.86 22.16
CA THR A 100 26.35 15.58 21.72
C THR A 100 26.62 16.60 22.81
N ASN A 101 27.79 16.52 23.43
CA ASN A 101 28.18 17.36 24.55
C ASN A 101 27.99 18.84 24.17
N VAL A 102 26.85 19.42 24.53
CA VAL A 102 26.70 20.86 24.54
C VAL A 102 27.47 21.29 25.78
N THR A 103 28.73 21.68 25.58
CA THR A 103 29.53 22.35 26.60
C THR A 103 28.68 23.47 27.18
N PRO A 104 28.39 23.50 28.50
CA PRO A 104 27.72 24.65 29.07
C PRO A 104 28.68 25.83 28.94
N MET A 105 28.32 26.83 28.13
CA MET A 105 28.99 28.13 28.13
C MET A 105 28.91 28.66 29.56
N ARG A 106 30.05 28.65 30.26
CA ARG A 106 30.23 29.34 31.54
C ARG A 106 29.93 30.81 31.29
N ASN A 107 28.80 31.31 31.80
CA ASN A 107 28.59 32.74 31.93
C ASN A 107 29.67 33.27 32.89
N ARG A 108 30.63 34.00 32.33
CA ARG A 108 31.62 34.77 33.08
C ARG A 108 31.38 36.24 32.76
N PHE A 109 30.47 36.87 33.50
CA PHE A 109 30.47 38.31 33.66
C PHE A 109 30.37 38.59 35.16
N GLU A 110 31.37 39.37 35.60
CA GLU A 110 31.57 39.91 36.95
C GLU A 110 30.48 40.92 37.32
#